data_AF-A0A4P9VQI3-F1
#
_entry.id   AF-A0A4P9VQI3-F1
#
_cell.length_a   1.000
_cell.length_b   1.000
_cell.length_c   1.000
_cell.angle_alpha   90.00
_cell.angle_beta   90.00
_cell.angle_gamma   90.00
#
_symmetry.space_group_name_H-M   'P 1'
#
loop_
_entity.id
_entity.type
_entity.pdbx_description
1 polymer ?
#
loop_
_entity_poly.entity_id
_entity_poly.type
_entity_poly.pdbx_seq_one_letter_code
_entity_poly.pdbx_strand_id
1 'polypeptide(L)'
;MNRSIRSKQERKAIGLRLRQAINDHSLSVEEISQQTGLTTAQIYDRMKLGNLRLNEATELCRVLEIDLQWLATGYESIPYIEGLTHKLTELSRTKPEFVNHLLLAIDRLWHEERVGKRL
;
A
#
# COMPACT_ATOMS: atom_id res chain seq x y z
N MET A 1 -7.72 15.24 14.58
CA MET A 1 -7.70 13.76 14.70
C MET A 1 -6.27 13.32 15.01
N ASN A 2 -6.01 12.66 16.14
CA ASN A 2 -4.66 12.37 16.63
C ASN A 2 -3.87 11.46 15.67
N ARG A 3 -2.65 11.87 15.26
CA ARG A 3 -1.73 11.10 14.39
C ARG A 3 -1.51 9.64 14.86
N SER A 4 -1.55 9.41 16.17
CA SER A 4 -1.44 8.08 16.80
C SER A 4 -2.58 7.11 16.43
N ILE A 5 -3.81 7.61 16.29
CA ILE A 5 -4.98 6.77 15.95
C ILE A 5 -4.90 6.35 14.48
N ARG A 6 -4.46 7.27 13.61
CA ARG A 6 -4.29 7.03 12.18
C ARG A 6 -3.22 5.96 11.90
N SER A 7 -2.06 6.04 12.57
CA SER A 7 -0.99 5.03 12.41
C SER A 7 -1.37 3.65 12.93
N LYS A 8 -2.32 3.56 13.87
CA LYS A 8 -2.86 2.28 14.36
C LYS A 8 -3.82 1.64 13.36
N GLN A 9 -4.65 2.45 12.70
CA GLN A 9 -5.57 1.97 11.65
C GLN A 9 -4.80 1.53 10.39
N GLU A 10 -3.79 2.29 9.98
CA GLU A 10 -2.94 1.98 8.82
C GLU A 10 -2.19 0.64 9.03
N ARG A 11 -1.58 0.42 10.20
CA ARG A 11 -0.95 -0.87 10.53
C ARG A 11 -1.94 -2.03 10.52
N LYS A 12 -3.14 -1.85 11.08
CA LYS A 12 -4.17 -2.89 11.05
C LYS A 12 -4.58 -3.24 9.60
N ALA A 13 -4.65 -2.25 8.71
CA ALA A 13 -4.95 -2.47 7.29
C ALA A 13 -3.86 -3.30 6.59
N ILE A 14 -2.58 -3.05 6.88
CA ILE A 14 -1.46 -3.86 6.35
C ILE A 14 -1.60 -5.32 6.78
N GLY A 15 -1.87 -5.59 8.07
CA GLY A 15 -2.05 -6.95 8.58
C GLY A 15 -3.23 -7.68 7.90
N LEU A 16 -4.34 -6.98 7.66
CA LEU A 16 -5.49 -7.51 6.93
C LEU A 16 -5.15 -7.87 5.48
N ARG A 17 -4.42 -7.00 4.76
CA ARG A 17 -3.98 -7.27 3.38
C ARG A 17 -3.01 -8.43 3.31
N LEU A 18 -2.07 -8.52 4.25
CA LEU A 18 -1.16 -9.65 4.33
C LEU A 18 -1.94 -10.96 4.51
N ARG A 19 -2.93 -10.97 5.40
CA ARG A 19 -3.82 -12.13 5.57
C ARG A 19 -4.56 -12.49 4.29
N GLN A 20 -5.09 -11.49 3.60
CA GLN A 20 -5.79 -11.69 2.34
C GLN A 20 -4.86 -12.30 1.28
N ALA A 21 -3.67 -11.74 1.08
CA ALA A 21 -2.68 -12.27 0.13
C ALA A 21 -2.30 -13.72 0.44
N ILE A 22 -2.09 -14.07 1.71
CA ILE A 22 -1.80 -15.46 2.11
C ILE A 22 -2.94 -16.40 1.74
N ASN A 23 -4.19 -15.99 2.01
CA ASN A 23 -5.37 -16.78 1.67
C ASN A 23 -5.55 -16.92 0.14
N ASP A 24 -5.34 -15.84 -0.61
CA ASP A 24 -5.55 -15.79 -2.05
C ASP A 24 -4.51 -16.65 -2.80
N HIS A 25 -3.26 -16.68 -2.33
CA HIS A 25 -2.19 -17.50 -2.91
C HIS A 25 -2.22 -18.98 -2.47
N SER A 26 -3.19 -19.38 -1.65
CA SER A 26 -3.36 -20.76 -1.15
C SER A 26 -2.11 -21.36 -0.49
N LEU A 27 -1.21 -20.52 0.01
CA LEU A 27 0.00 -20.94 0.72
C LEU A 27 -0.31 -21.11 2.21
N SER A 28 0.20 -22.20 2.79
CA SER A 28 0.17 -22.39 4.24
C SER A 28 1.17 -21.47 4.93
N VAL A 29 0.89 -21.12 6.19
CA VAL A 29 1.79 -20.29 7.00
C VAL A 29 3.12 -21.02 7.26
N GLU A 30 3.10 -22.35 7.29
CA GLU A 30 4.27 -23.22 7.38
C GLU A 30 5.17 -23.09 6.14
N GLU A 31 4.61 -23.08 4.93
CA GLU A 31 5.38 -22.90 3.70
C GLU A 31 6.02 -21.51 3.63
N ILE A 32 5.26 -20.47 4.00
CA ILE A 32 5.77 -19.09 4.07
C ILE A 32 6.89 -19.00 5.12
N SER A 33 6.74 -19.68 6.25
CA SER A 33 7.74 -19.74 7.33
C SER A 33 9.06 -20.31 6.83
N GLN A 34 9.02 -21.40 6.07
CA GLN A 34 10.22 -22.00 5.49
C GLN A 34 10.91 -21.09 4.46
N GLN A 35 10.14 -20.36 3.65
CA GLN A 35 10.69 -19.53 2.57
C GLN A 35 11.19 -18.15 3.04
N THR A 36 10.65 -17.62 4.13
CA THR A 36 11.01 -16.30 4.68
C THR A 36 11.98 -16.38 5.87
N GLY A 37 12.11 -17.56 6.50
CA GLY A 37 12.87 -17.75 7.74
C GLY A 37 12.18 -17.18 8.98
N LEU A 38 10.94 -16.68 8.85
CA LEU A 38 10.11 -16.25 9.97
C LEU A 38 9.44 -17.47 10.62
N THR A 39 9.19 -17.43 11.92
CA THR A 39 8.37 -18.47 12.56
C THR A 39 6.90 -18.29 12.23
N THR A 40 6.13 -19.38 12.25
CA THR A 40 4.68 -19.32 12.03
C THR A 40 3.98 -18.35 13.00
N ALA A 41 4.41 -18.33 14.27
CA ALA A 41 3.92 -17.38 15.26
C ALA A 41 4.18 -15.91 14.86
N GLN A 42 5.36 -15.61 14.33
CA GLN A 42 5.68 -14.26 13.85
C GLN A 42 4.77 -13.87 12.68
N ILE A 43 4.52 -14.78 11.74
CA ILE A 43 3.62 -14.51 10.60
C ILE A 43 2.20 -14.21 11.08
N TYR A 44 1.65 -15.02 11.99
CA TYR A 44 0.34 -14.76 12.58
C TYR A 44 0.28 -13.41 13.31
N ASP A 45 1.33 -13.04 14.03
CA ASP A 45 1.44 -11.73 14.67
C ASP A 45 1.47 -10.59 13.64
N ARG A 46 2.20 -10.74 12.53
CA ARG A 46 2.23 -9.75 11.44
C ARG A 46 0.87 -9.61 10.77
N MET A 47 0.15 -10.71 10.55
CA MET A 47 -1.23 -10.67 10.02
C MET A 47 -2.18 -9.95 10.99
N LYS A 48 -1.98 -10.08 12.31
CA LYS A 48 -2.86 -9.49 13.32
C LYS A 48 -2.55 -8.01 13.59
N LEU A 49 -1.27 -7.65 13.64
CA LEU A 49 -0.79 -6.35 14.10
C LEU A 49 -0.30 -5.44 12.97
N GLY A 50 0.09 -6.01 11.82
CA GLY A 50 0.65 -5.31 10.66
C GLY A 50 1.89 -4.47 10.97
N ASN A 51 2.63 -4.84 12.02
CA ASN A 51 3.87 -4.20 12.44
C ASN A 51 5.09 -4.83 11.76
N LEU A 52 5.05 -4.91 10.42
CA LEU A 52 6.14 -5.47 9.63
C LEU A 52 7.35 -4.54 9.62
N ARG A 53 8.54 -5.12 9.79
CA ARG A 53 9.79 -4.44 9.44
C ARG A 53 9.94 -4.44 7.93
N LEU A 54 10.70 -3.48 7.38
CA LEU A 54 10.88 -3.36 5.93
C LEU A 54 11.45 -4.63 5.29
N ASN A 55 12.42 -5.27 5.94
CA ASN A 55 13.00 -6.54 5.48
C ASN A 55 11.98 -7.69 5.51
N GLU A 56 11.19 -7.80 6.58
CA GLU A 56 10.11 -8.80 6.68
C GLU A 56 9.06 -8.58 5.59
N ALA A 57 8.65 -7.33 5.37
CA ALA A 57 7.69 -6.98 4.34
C ALA A 57 8.21 -7.31 2.94
N THR A 58 9.49 -7.03 2.67
CA THR A 58 10.11 -7.31 1.37
C THR A 58 10.15 -8.81 1.08
N GLU A 59 10.55 -9.64 2.06
CA GLU A 59 10.59 -11.10 1.88
C GLU A 59 9.19 -11.70 1.75
N LEU A 60 8.23 -11.24 2.56
CA LEU A 60 6.83 -11.69 2.45
C LEU A 60 6.23 -11.31 1.09
N CYS A 61 6.50 -10.10 0.60
CA CYS A 61 6.09 -9.66 -0.73
C CYS A 61 6.69 -10.53 -1.84
N ARG A 62 7.98 -10.88 -1.72
CA ARG A 62 8.65 -11.76 -2.68
C ARG A 62 8.05 -13.16 -2.71
N VAL A 63 7.80 -13.76 -1.54
CA VAL A 63 7.22 -15.11 -1.41
C VAL A 63 5.77 -15.17 -1.87
N LEU A 64 4.99 -14.13 -1.56
CA LEU A 64 3.59 -14.03 -1.95
C LEU A 64 3.40 -13.44 -3.35
N GLU A 65 4.49 -13.13 -4.07
CA GLU A 65 4.44 -12.47 -5.39
C GLU A 65 3.53 -11.22 -5.43
N ILE A 66 3.50 -10.46 -4.33
CA ILE A 66 2.70 -9.23 -4.21
C ILE A 66 3.60 -7.98 -4.20
N ASP A 67 3.04 -6.88 -4.68
CA ASP A 67 3.73 -5.59 -4.68
C ASP A 67 3.79 -4.98 -3.25
N LEU A 68 4.96 -4.44 -2.89
CA LEU A 68 5.20 -3.84 -1.57
C LEU A 68 4.38 -2.55 -1.36
N GLN A 69 4.17 -1.75 -2.42
CA GLN A 69 3.32 -0.58 -2.38
C GLN A 69 1.85 -0.98 -2.23
N TRP A 70 1.38 -2.05 -2.87
CA TRP A 70 0.05 -2.62 -2.63
C TRP A 70 -0.11 -3.03 -1.16
N LEU A 71 0.86 -3.76 -0.60
CA LEU A 71 0.80 -4.18 0.80
C LEU A 71 0.73 -2.97 1.76
N ALA A 72 1.55 -1.95 1.52
CA ALA A 72 1.62 -0.75 2.35
C ALA A 72 0.38 0.14 2.23
N THR A 73 -0.15 0.32 1.02
CA THR A 73 -1.14 1.37 0.72
C THR A 73 -2.53 0.83 0.38
N GLY A 74 -2.64 -0.41 -0.10
CA GLY A 74 -3.89 -1.07 -0.48
C GLY A 74 -4.44 -0.62 -1.82
N TYR A 75 -3.66 0.14 -2.59
CA TYR A 75 -4.00 0.41 -3.98
C TYR A 75 -3.55 -0.79 -4.79
N GLU A 76 -4.50 -1.45 -5.47
CA GLU A 76 -4.18 -2.23 -6.67
C GLU A 76 -3.23 -1.40 -7.51
N SER A 77 -2.11 -1.99 -7.96
CA SER A 77 -1.19 -1.32 -8.86
C SER A 77 -2.03 -0.66 -9.94
N ILE A 78 -2.09 0.67 -9.99
CA ILE A 78 -2.88 1.36 -11.00
C ILE A 78 -2.25 0.93 -12.32
N PRO A 79 -2.91 0.12 -13.17
CA PRO A 79 -2.25 -0.58 -14.28
C PRO A 79 -1.72 0.34 -15.40
N TYR A 80 -1.75 1.65 -15.17
CA TYR A 80 -1.51 2.71 -16.13
C TYR A 80 -0.71 3.89 -15.57
N ILE A 81 -0.08 3.75 -14.39
CA ILE A 81 0.71 4.85 -13.81
C ILE A 81 1.91 5.19 -14.69
N GLU A 82 2.64 4.24 -15.27
CA GLU A 82 3.84 4.55 -16.07
C GLU A 82 3.54 5.45 -17.28
N GLY A 83 2.45 5.19 -18.00
CA GLY A 83 2.03 6.03 -19.12
C GLY A 83 1.56 7.42 -18.68
N LEU A 84 0.90 7.51 -17.52
CA LEU A 84 0.47 8.78 -16.94
C LEU A 84 1.64 9.59 -16.41
N THR A 85 2.58 8.98 -15.67
CA THR A 85 3.76 9.65 -15.12
C THR A 85 4.69 10.12 -16.22
N HIS A 86 4.88 9.34 -17.29
CA HIS A 86 5.65 9.79 -18.44
C HIS A 86 5.00 11.02 -19.10
N LYS A 87 3.69 10.99 -19.37
CA LYS A 87 2.97 12.14 -19.96
C LYS A 87 2.99 13.36 -19.03
N LEU A 88 2.84 13.16 -17.72
CA LEU A 88 2.89 14.25 -16.73
C LEU A 88 4.29 14.88 -16.66
N THR A 89 5.34 14.06 -16.80
CA THR A 89 6.74 14.50 -16.84
C THR A 89 7.06 15.27 -18.12
N GLU A 90 6.47 14.88 -19.24
CA GLU A 90 6.60 15.61 -20.51
C GLU A 90 5.82 16.93 -20.47
N LEU A 91 4.61 16.92 -19.92
CA LEU A 91 3.78 18.10 -19.69
C LEU A 91 4.42 19.07 -18.68
N SER A 92 5.13 18.59 -17.67
CA SER A 92 5.79 19.48 -16.70
C SER A 92 6.96 20.24 -17.31
N ARG A 93 7.59 19.68 -18.36
CA ARG A 93 8.66 20.34 -19.13
C ARG A 93 8.12 21.34 -20.13
N THR A 94 6.99 21.05 -20.75
CA THR A 94 6.43 21.86 -21.84
C THR A 94 5.40 22.89 -21.38
N LYS A 95 4.65 22.59 -20.31
CA LYS A 95 3.56 23.41 -19.74
C LYS A 95 3.49 23.27 -18.21
N PRO A 96 4.50 23.77 -17.47
CA PRO A 96 4.57 23.62 -16.01
C PRO A 96 3.38 24.23 -15.26
N GLU A 97 2.89 25.40 -15.71
CA GLU A 97 1.72 26.08 -15.14
C GLU A 97 0.47 25.18 -15.15
N PHE A 98 0.24 24.49 -16.27
CA PHE A 98 -0.90 23.60 -16.44
C PHE A 98 -0.81 22.39 -15.51
N VAL A 99 0.39 21.80 -15.37
CA VAL A 99 0.62 20.69 -14.44
C VAL A 99 0.39 21.15 -13.00
N ASN A 100 0.86 22.33 -12.63
CA ASN A 100 0.65 22.86 -11.28
C ASN A 100 -0.85 23.07 -10.98
N HIS A 101 -1.61 23.63 -11.92
CA HIS A 101 -3.06 23.73 -11.80
C HIS A 101 -3.75 22.36 -11.69
N LEU A 102 -3.29 21.37 -12.45
CA LEU A 102 -3.83 20.01 -12.39
C LEU A 102 -3.58 19.37 -11.03
N LEU A 103 -2.37 19.51 -10.47
CA LEU A 103 -2.02 19.00 -9.14
C LEU A 103 -2.85 19.68 -8.04
N LEU A 104 -3.03 21.00 -8.11
CA LEU A 104 -3.88 21.74 -7.18
C LEU A 104 -5.36 21.30 -7.26
N ALA A 105 -5.86 21.04 -8.47
CA ALA A 105 -7.22 20.52 -8.66
C ALA A 105 -7.38 19.11 -8.08
N ILE A 106 -6.41 18.22 -8.30
CA ILE A 106 -6.39 16.88 -7.71
C ILE A 106 -6.37 16.95 -6.18
N ASP A 107 -5.51 17.79 -5.60
CA ASP A 107 -5.41 17.94 -4.15
C ASP A 107 -6.72 18.48 -3.53
N ARG A 108 -7.36 19.44 -4.23
CA ARG A 108 -8.68 19.95 -3.85
C ARG A 108 -9.76 18.87 -3.91
N LEU A 109 -9.88 18.14 -5.02
CA LEU A 109 -10.86 17.06 -5.19
C LEU A 109 -10.65 15.96 -4.12
N TRP A 110 -9.39 15.63 -3.84
CA TRP A 110 -9.03 14.68 -2.80
C TRP A 110 -9.41 15.16 -1.39
N HIS A 111 -9.25 16.46 -1.13
CA HIS A 111 -9.69 17.07 0.12
C HIS A 111 -11.22 17.04 0.25
N GLU A 112 -11.94 17.41 -0.80
CA GLU A 112 -13.40 17.42 -0.86
C GLU A 112 -13.99 16.00 -0.67
N GLU A 113 -13.42 14.96 -1.26
CA GLU A 113 -13.87 13.57 -1.01
C GLU A 113 -13.68 13.12 0.45
N ARG A 114 -12.59 13.55 1.10
CA ARG A 114 -12.27 13.16 2.49
C ARG A 114 -13.04 13.94 3.54
N VAL A 115 -13.36 15.20 3.25
CA VAL A 115 -14.10 16.09 4.15
C VAL A 115 -15.61 15.97 3.92
N GLY A 116 -16.04 15.79 2.67
CA GLY A 116 -17.45 15.68 2.27
C GLY A 116 -18.15 14.40 2.72
N LYS A 117 -17.42 13.30 2.98
CA LYS A 117 -17.98 12.05 3.54
C LYS A 117 -18.30 12.11 5.05
N ARG A 118 -18.34 13.30 5.67
CA ARG A 118 -18.66 13.51 7.09
C ARG A 118 -19.99 14.21 7.37
N LEU A 119 -20.86 14.36 6.38
CA LEU A 119 -22.27 14.73 6.55
C LEU A 119 -23.14 13.54 6.16
#